data_AF-A0A1V4I234-F1
#
_entry.id   AF-A0A1V4I234-F1
#
_cell.length_a   1.000
_cell.length_b   1.000
_cell.length_c   1.000
_cell.angle_alpha   90.00
_cell.angle_beta   90.00
_cell.angle_gamma   90.00
#
_symmetry.space_group_name_H-M   'P 1'
#
loop_
_entity.id
_entity.type
_entity.pdbx_description
1 polymer ?
#
loop_
_entity_poly.entity_id
_entity_poly.type
_entity_poly.pdbx_seq_one_letter_code
_entity_poly.pdbx_strand_id
1 'polypeptide(L)'
;MDDKQILQNATRSAAQAGMITLVFENFTAQLIRYVLSGHLLDDTSLMTLRDNCLRDLKNSTITGMSLEDEAEIFRQAVENAEKLLDAAIARGREI
;
A
#
# COMPACT_ATOMS: atom_id res chain seq x y z
N MET A 1 -1.30 -30.28 10.69
CA MET A 1 -1.56 -29.04 9.91
C MET A 1 -1.46 -29.45 8.46
N ASP A 2 -2.53 -29.29 7.68
CA ASP A 2 -2.64 -29.81 6.31
C ASP A 2 -1.82 -28.92 5.35
N ASP A 3 -1.01 -29.52 4.46
CA ASP A 3 -0.17 -28.83 3.48
C ASP A 3 -0.97 -27.83 2.63
N LYS A 4 -2.26 -28.12 2.40
CA LYS A 4 -3.19 -27.23 1.72
C LYS A 4 -3.43 -25.91 2.47
N GLN A 5 -3.56 -25.96 3.80
CA GLN A 5 -3.71 -24.76 4.63
C GLN A 5 -2.42 -23.93 4.66
N ILE A 6 -1.26 -24.58 4.67
CA ILE A 6 0.03 -23.89 4.61
C ILE A 6 0.15 -23.11 3.31
N LEU A 7 -0.17 -23.75 2.18
CA LEU A 7 -0.10 -23.13 0.86
C LEU A 7 -1.06 -21.94 0.75
N GLN A 8 -2.31 -22.09 1.20
CA GLN A 8 -3.30 -21.00 1.20
C GLN A 8 -2.85 -19.79 2.04
N ASN A 9 -2.29 -20.04 3.22
CA ASN A 9 -1.76 -18.98 4.07
C ASN A 9 -0.55 -18.28 3.43
N ALA A 10 0.34 -19.03 2.80
CA ALA A 10 1.49 -18.48 2.07
C ALA A 10 1.03 -17.60 0.89
N THR A 11 0.05 -18.05 0.11
CA THR A 11 -0.53 -17.26 -0.99
C THR A 11 -1.16 -15.97 -0.48
N ARG A 12 -1.92 -16.02 0.62
CA ARG A 12 -2.53 -14.82 1.22
C ARG A 12 -1.47 -13.82 1.68
N SER A 13 -0.44 -14.28 2.40
CA SER A 13 0.66 -13.44 2.87
C SER A 13 1.45 -12.82 1.70
N ALA A 14 1.71 -13.60 0.65
CA ALA A 14 2.39 -13.11 -0.55
C ALA A 14 1.58 -12.04 -1.27
N ALA A 15 0.27 -12.24 -1.42
CA ALA A 15 -0.63 -11.25 -2.00
C ALA A 15 -0.62 -9.94 -1.20
N GLN A 16 -0.75 -10.01 0.13
CA GLN A 16 -0.70 -8.84 0.99
C GLN A 16 0.63 -8.09 0.89
N ALA A 17 1.75 -8.81 0.95
CA ALA A 17 3.08 -8.22 0.81
C ALA A 17 3.25 -7.52 -0.55
N GLY A 18 2.85 -8.20 -1.64
CA GLY A 18 2.90 -7.63 -2.98
C GLY A 18 2.06 -6.36 -3.11
N MET A 19 0.86 -6.36 -2.53
CA MET A 19 -0.03 -5.19 -2.52
C MET A 19 0.57 -4.01 -1.77
N ILE A 20 1.18 -4.26 -0.61
CA ILE A 20 1.89 -3.22 0.15
C ILE A 20 3.07 -2.68 -0.67
N THR A 21 3.85 -3.55 -1.31
CA THR A 21 4.97 -3.13 -2.17
C THR A 21 4.52 -2.22 -3.32
N LEU A 22 3.41 -2.56 -3.99
CA LEU A 22 2.84 -1.73 -5.06
C LEU A 22 2.43 -0.33 -4.56
N VAL A 23 1.88 -0.23 -3.35
CA VAL A 23 1.57 1.08 -2.76
C VAL A 23 2.84 1.90 -2.52
N PHE A 24 3.88 1.29 -1.97
CA PHE A 24 5.14 2.00 -1.71
C PHE A 24 5.84 2.42 -3.00
N GLU A 25 5.81 1.59 -4.03
CA GLU A 25 6.31 1.95 -5.35
C GLU A 25 5.55 3.16 -5.90
N ASN A 26 4.22 3.12 -5.90
CA ASN A 26 3.37 4.21 -6.39
C ASN A 26 3.62 5.50 -5.60
N PHE A 27 3.68 5.42 -4.27
CA PHE A 27 3.96 6.58 -3.41
C PHE A 27 5.33 7.19 -3.73
N THR A 28 6.35 6.36 -3.87
CA THR A 28 7.71 6.80 -4.23
C THR A 28 7.72 7.50 -5.59
N ALA A 29 7.04 6.93 -6.59
CA ALA A 29 6.95 7.51 -7.92
C ALA A 29 6.23 8.86 -7.93
N GLN A 30 5.11 8.97 -7.20
CA GLN A 30 4.36 10.23 -7.09
C GLN A 30 5.17 11.29 -6.32
N LEU A 31 5.86 10.92 -5.25
CA LEU A 31 6.72 11.81 -4.48
C LEU A 31 7.86 12.37 -5.34
N ILE A 32 8.60 11.50 -6.05
CA ILE A 32 9.67 11.93 -6.97
C ILE A 32 9.13 12.91 -8.01
N ARG A 33 8.01 12.57 -8.66
CA ARG A 33 7.39 13.44 -9.67
C ARG A 33 6.99 14.79 -9.10
N TYR A 34 6.42 14.82 -7.90
CA TYR A 34 5.96 16.03 -7.24
C TYR A 34 7.13 16.99 -6.97
N VAL A 35 8.24 16.47 -6.42
CA VAL A 35 9.47 17.24 -6.17
C VAL A 35 10.11 17.74 -7.47
N LEU A 36 10.25 16.87 -8.47
CA LEU A 36 10.84 17.25 -9.76
C LEU A 36 10.00 18.30 -10.52
N SER A 37 8.71 18.41 -10.20
CA SER A 37 7.83 19.47 -10.73
C SER A 37 8.01 20.82 -10.03
N GLY A 38 8.90 20.91 -9.04
CA GLY A 38 9.21 22.15 -8.31
C GLY A 38 8.28 22.45 -7.14
N HIS A 39 7.41 21.50 -6.75
CA HIS A 39 6.54 21.67 -5.59
C HIS A 39 7.31 21.42 -4.28
N LEU A 40 6.96 22.19 -3.25
CA LEU A 40 7.48 21.96 -1.90
C LEU A 40 6.79 20.75 -1.28
N LEU A 41 7.58 19.84 -0.72
CA LEU A 41 7.07 18.76 0.13
C LEU A 41 6.74 19.30 1.52
N ASP A 42 5.47 19.61 1.73
CA ASP A 42 4.89 19.89 3.04
C ASP A 42 3.95 18.77 3.51
N ASP A 43 3.47 18.88 4.75
CA ASP A 43 2.58 17.88 5.35
C ASP A 43 1.30 17.64 4.54
N THR A 44 0.73 18.70 3.96
CA THR A 44 -0.52 18.58 3.20
C THR A 44 -0.27 17.83 1.89
N SER A 45 0.85 18.10 1.23
CA SER A 45 1.26 17.38 0.02
C SER A 45 1.56 15.91 0.31
N LEU A 46 2.26 15.58 1.41
CA LEU A 46 2.55 14.20 1.81
C LEU A 46 1.26 13.41 2.11
N MET A 47 0.31 14.01 2.83
CA MET A 47 -1.00 13.41 3.08
C MET A 47 -1.80 13.22 1.80
N THR A 48 -1.76 14.18 0.88
CA THR A 48 -2.42 14.09 -0.43
C THR A 48 -1.84 12.96 -1.28
N LEU A 49 -0.51 12.83 -1.33
CA LEU A 49 0.18 11.77 -2.05
C LEU A 49 -0.17 10.39 -1.46
N ARG A 50 -0.18 10.26 -0.13
CA ARG A 50 -0.61 9.04 0.58
C ARG A 50 -2.04 8.67 0.18
N ASP A 51 -2.97 9.62 0.24
CA ASP A 51 -4.38 9.38 -0.04
C ASP A 51 -4.63 8.97 -1.50
N ASN A 52 -3.86 9.52 -2.44
CA ASN A 52 -3.90 9.09 -3.83
C ASN A 52 -3.46 7.64 -3.98
N CYS A 53 -2.35 7.24 -3.35
CA CYS A 53 -1.87 5.86 -3.43
C CYS A 53 -2.85 4.85 -2.78
N LEU A 54 -3.46 5.21 -1.66
CA LEU A 54 -4.49 4.37 -1.04
C LEU A 54 -5.75 4.26 -1.90
N ARG A 55 -6.11 5.32 -2.63
CA ARG A 55 -7.22 5.31 -3.60
C ARG A 55 -6.90 4.40 -4.78
N ASP A 56 -5.67 4.48 -5.32
CA ASP A 56 -5.22 3.61 -6.40
C ASP A 56 -5.23 2.14 -5.97
N LEU A 57 -4.79 1.85 -4.73
CA LEU A 57 -4.88 0.51 -4.15
C LEU A 57 -6.32 0.03 -4.08
N LYS A 58 -7.25 0.84 -3.55
CA LYS A 58 -8.67 0.46 -3.44
C LYS A 58 -9.34 0.17 -4.79
N ASN A 59 -8.78 0.69 -5.88
CA ASN A 59 -9.28 0.51 -7.24
C ASN A 59 -8.50 -0.53 -8.05
N SER A 60 -7.52 -1.22 -7.45
CA SER A 60 -6.82 -2.31 -8.12
C SER A 60 -7.61 -3.62 -8.02
N THR A 61 -7.11 -4.67 -8.66
CA THR A 61 -7.79 -5.97 -8.71
C THR A 61 -6.78 -7.09 -8.57
N ILE A 62 -7.12 -8.14 -7.83
CA ILE A 62 -6.30 -9.33 -7.66
C ILE A 62 -7.00 -10.51 -8.35
N THR A 63 -6.38 -11.07 -9.37
CA THR A 63 -6.92 -12.25 -10.07
C THR A 63 -6.49 -13.55 -9.41
N GLY A 64 -7.31 -14.60 -9.51
CA GLY A 64 -6.93 -15.96 -9.11
C GLY A 64 -7.31 -16.33 -7.68
N MET A 65 -8.25 -15.62 -7.06
CA MET A 65 -8.81 -15.91 -5.73
C MET A 65 -10.32 -15.68 -5.71
N SER A 66 -10.97 -16.07 -4.61
CA SER A 66 -12.38 -15.77 -4.36
C SER A 66 -12.57 -14.28 -4.10
N LEU A 67 -13.77 -13.74 -4.36
CA LEU A 67 -14.10 -12.34 -4.07
C LEU A 67 -14.01 -12.04 -2.57
N GLU A 68 -14.35 -13.01 -1.72
CA GLU A 68 -14.26 -12.88 -0.27
C GLU A 68 -12.80 -12.77 0.21
N ASP A 69 -11.91 -13.62 -0.32
CA ASP A 69 -10.48 -13.56 0.00
C ASP A 69 -9.83 -12.28 -0.52
N GLU A 70 -10.21 -11.86 -1.73
CA GLU A 70 -9.76 -10.61 -2.34
C GLU A 70 -10.13 -9.42 -1.47
N ALA A 71 -11.41 -9.30 -1.09
CA ALA A 71 -11.89 -8.20 -0.26
C ALA A 71 -11.17 -8.12 1.09
N GLU A 72 -10.92 -9.25 1.74
CA GLU A 72 -10.21 -9.27 3.03
C GLU A 72 -8.72 -8.93 2.86
N ILE A 73 -8.06 -9.42 1.80
CA ILE A 73 -6.67 -9.05 1.48
C ILE A 73 -6.57 -7.55 1.21
N PHE A 74 -7.49 -6.98 0.43
CA PHE A 74 -7.54 -5.54 0.18
C PHE A 74 -7.71 -4.74 1.46
N ARG A 75 -8.66 -5.13 2.31
CA ARG A 75 -8.91 -4.47 3.58
C ARG A 75 -7.64 -4.42 4.43
N GLN A 76 -6.95 -5.55 4.58
CA GLN A 76 -5.71 -5.64 5.36
C GLN A 76 -4.55 -4.89 4.70
N ALA A 77 -4.41 -4.97 3.38
CA ALA A 77 -3.36 -4.26 2.65
C ALA A 77 -3.52 -2.75 2.74
N VAL A 78 -4.73 -2.22 2.59
CA VAL A 78 -5.04 -0.79 2.73
C VAL A 78 -4.72 -0.33 4.16
N GLU A 79 -5.20 -1.06 5.18
CA GLU A 79 -4.98 -0.71 6.58
C GLU A 79 -3.47 -0.71 6.93
N ASN A 80 -2.73 -1.70 6.45
CA ASN A 80 -1.29 -1.79 6.69
C ASN A 80 -0.51 -0.70 5.93
N ALA A 81 -0.87 -0.44 4.67
CA ALA A 81 -0.23 0.58 3.87
C ALA A 81 -0.43 1.98 4.47
N GLU A 82 -1.63 2.30 4.94
CA GLU A 82 -1.93 3.57 5.63
C GLU A 82 -1.04 3.75 6.87
N LYS A 83 -0.99 2.75 7.76
CA LYS A 83 -0.15 2.79 8.97
C LYS A 83 1.34 2.96 8.65
N LEU A 84 1.84 2.26 7.64
CA LEU A 84 3.25 2.32 7.29
C LEU A 84 3.62 3.66 6.63
N LEU A 85 2.76 4.21 5.78
CA LEU A 85 2.95 5.53 5.19
C LEU A 85 2.87 6.64 6.25
N ASP A 86 1.91 6.57 7.17
CA ASP A 86 1.80 7.51 8.29
C ASP A 86 3.05 7.49 9.16
N ALA A 87 3.56 6.30 9.48
CA ALA A 87 4.79 6.15 10.24
C ALA A 87 6.02 6.69 9.49
N ALA A 88 6.10 6.45 8.17
CA ALA A 88 7.19 6.96 7.33
C ALA A 88 7.18 8.49 7.25
N ILE A 89 6.00 9.10 7.06
CA ILE A 89 5.82 10.55 7.04
C ILE A 89 6.17 11.15 8.41
N ALA A 90 5.66 10.58 9.49
CA ALA A 90 5.94 11.05 10.84
C ALA A 90 7.45 11.00 11.17
N ARG A 91 8.13 9.90 10.85
CA ARG A 91 9.58 9.79 11.06
C ARG A 91 10.39 10.74 10.18
N GLY A 92 9.95 10.99 8.95
CA GLY A 92 10.59 11.97 8.07
C GLY A 92 10.57 13.40 8.63
N ARG A 93 9.65 13.72 9.57
CA ARG A 93 9.59 15.01 10.26
C ARG A 93 10.58 15.14 11.42
N GLU A 94 11.05 14.03 11.97
CA GLU A 94 11.98 14.01 13.11
C GLU A 94 13.45 14.20 12.69
N ILE A 95 13.71 14.23 11.37
CA ILE A 95 15.03 14.37 10.75
C ILE A 95 15.20 15.81 10.25
#